data_AF-R7YPZ3-F1
#
_entry.id   AF-R7YPZ3-F1
#
_cell.length_a   1.000
_cell.length_b   1.000
_cell.length_c   1.000
_cell.angle_alpha   90.00
_cell.angle_beta   90.00
_cell.angle_gamma   90.00
#
_symmetry.space_group_name_H-M   'P 1'
#
loop_
_entity.id
_entity.type
_entity.pdbx_description
1 polymer ?
#
loop_
_entity_poly.entity_id
_entity_poly.type
_entity_poly.pdbx_seq_one_letter_code
_entity_poly.pdbx_strand_id
1 'polypeptide(L)'
;MDHKNFEPDTMKGDLKKGAAAATHQSGGKIPYPKHIWSPAGGWYSQPANWKANTAVMGAVIIGITAIAWSVSAEREVRTRFPEPDRFFPSRNWSRQIIEHERAQKGL
;
A
#
# COMPACT_ATOMS: atom_id res chain seq x y z
N MET A 1 17.74 55.63 -27.67
CA MET A 1 17.63 54.17 -27.95
C MET A 1 18.95 53.61 -27.50
N ASP A 2 19.01 53.19 -26.23
CA ASP A 2 20.28 53.07 -25.52
C ASP A 2 20.61 51.59 -25.42
N HIS A 3 21.54 51.20 -26.28
CA HIS A 3 22.10 49.86 -26.42
C HIS A 3 23.17 49.67 -25.36
N LYS A 4 22.76 49.35 -24.12
CA LYS A 4 23.67 48.89 -23.07
C LYS A 4 23.05 47.76 -22.26
N ASN A 5 23.78 46.63 -22.28
CA ASN A 5 23.77 45.53 -21.30
C ASN A 5 22.63 44.51 -21.41
N PHE A 6 22.73 43.63 -22.42
CA PHE A 6 22.07 42.32 -22.39
C PHE A 6 23.04 41.30 -21.77
N GLU A 7 22.90 41.06 -20.46
CA GLU A 7 23.78 40.18 -19.69
C GLU A 7 23.20 38.74 -19.65
N PRO A 8 23.83 37.76 -20.31
CA PRO A 8 23.23 36.42 -20.53
C PRO A 8 23.16 35.55 -19.27
N ASP A 9 23.86 35.92 -18.20
CA ASP A 9 23.95 35.10 -16.98
C ASP A 9 22.75 35.27 -16.04
N THR A 10 21.98 36.35 -16.20
CA THR A 10 20.71 36.54 -15.50
C THR A 10 19.65 35.54 -15.97
N MET A 11 19.68 35.14 -17.25
CA MET A 11 18.72 34.20 -17.83
C MET A 11 18.88 32.76 -17.35
N LYS A 12 20.07 32.32 -16.92
CA LYS A 12 20.26 30.95 -16.41
C LYS A 12 19.60 30.75 -15.04
N GLY A 13 19.56 31.80 -14.21
CA GLY A 13 18.85 31.80 -12.93
C GLY A 13 17.33 31.75 -13.13
N ASP A 14 16.83 32.56 -14.06
CA ASP A 14 15.40 32.66 -14.36
C ASP A 14 14.86 31.43 -15.10
N LEU A 15 15.66 30.81 -15.97
CA LEU A 15 15.33 29.52 -16.61
C LEU A 15 15.28 28.37 -15.60
N LYS A 16 16.20 28.32 -14.61
CA LYS A 16 16.11 27.35 -13.51
C LYS A 16 14.88 27.57 -12.63
N LYS A 17 14.48 28.83 -12.42
CA LYS A 17 13.28 29.21 -11.67
C LYS A 17 11.99 28.85 -12.42
N GLY A 18 11.99 29.00 -13.75
CA GLY A 18 10.89 28.60 -14.64
C GLY A 18 10.73 27.09 -14.82
N ALA A 19 11.85 26.35 -14.89
CA ALA A 19 11.81 24.88 -14.97
C ALA A 19 11.31 24.22 -13.67
N ALA A 20 11.62 24.80 -12.50
CA ALA A 20 11.03 24.37 -11.22
C ALA A 20 9.54 24.73 -11.09
N ALA A 21 9.06 25.75 -11.81
CA ALA A 21 7.65 26.15 -11.84
C ALA A 21 6.79 25.32 -12.80
N ALA A 22 7.39 24.55 -13.71
CA ALA A 22 6.69 23.58 -14.56
C ALA A 22 6.40 22.25 -13.82
N THR A 23 6.25 22.31 -12.50
CA THR A 23 5.77 21.20 -11.69
C THR A 23 4.28 21.05 -11.96
N HIS A 24 3.90 20.00 -12.70
CA HIS A 24 2.53 19.49 -12.88
C HIS A 24 1.44 20.37 -12.24
N GLN A 25 0.89 21.32 -13.00
CA GLN A 25 -0.26 22.06 -12.55
C GLN A 25 -1.47 21.13 -12.63
N SER A 26 -1.68 20.33 -11.57
CA SER A 26 -2.99 19.75 -11.30
C SER A 26 -3.96 20.93 -11.25
N GLY A 27 -5.02 20.90 -12.08
CA GLY A 27 -5.96 22.00 -12.23
C GLY A 27 -6.31 22.61 -10.88
N GLY A 28 -6.16 23.94 -10.77
CA GLY A 28 -6.06 24.65 -9.49
C GLY A 28 -7.11 24.23 -8.46
N LYS A 29 -6.69 24.09 -7.19
CA LYS A 29 -7.57 23.70 -6.08
C LYS A 29 -8.65 24.78 -5.89
N ILE A 30 -9.93 24.38 -5.98
CA ILE A 30 -11.06 25.27 -5.68
C ILE A 30 -11.07 25.56 -4.17
N PRO A 31 -11.31 26.81 -3.72
CA PRO A 31 -11.44 27.12 -2.29
C PRO A 31 -12.52 26.28 -1.60
N TYR A 32 -12.21 25.77 -0.42
CA TYR A 32 -13.11 24.93 0.38
C TYR A 32 -13.04 25.33 1.86
N PRO A 33 -14.10 25.05 2.64
CA PRO A 33 -14.13 25.32 4.07
C PRO A 33 -13.14 24.41 4.82
N LYS A 34 -12.18 25.00 5.55
CA LYS A 34 -11.11 24.27 6.24
C LYS A 34 -11.50 23.68 7.59
N HIS A 35 -12.61 24.15 8.17
CA HIS A 35 -13.09 23.74 9.50
C HIS A 35 -13.99 22.51 9.46
N ILE A 36 -14.34 22.02 8.26
CA ILE A 36 -15.19 20.84 8.10
C ILE A 36 -14.33 19.60 8.18
N TRP A 37 -14.71 18.68 9.05
CA TRP A 37 -14.09 17.38 9.20
C TRP A 37 -15.06 16.27 8.80
N SER A 38 -14.54 15.26 8.11
CA SER A 38 -15.22 14.00 7.84
C SER A 38 -14.25 12.84 8.06
N PRO A 39 -14.75 11.68 8.51
CA PRO A 39 -13.90 10.52 8.77
C PRO A 39 -13.14 10.01 7.54
N ALA A 40 -13.68 10.24 6.33
CA ALA A 40 -13.04 9.83 5.08
C ALA A 40 -12.00 10.84 4.56
N GLY A 41 -11.87 12.01 5.20
CA GLY A 41 -11.09 13.15 4.71
C GLY A 41 -11.98 14.27 4.18
N GLY A 42 -11.45 15.09 3.27
CA GLY A 42 -12.14 16.23 2.70
C GLY A 42 -11.55 16.64 1.35
N TRP A 43 -11.68 17.92 0.99
CA TRP A 43 -11.17 18.41 -0.28
C TRP A 43 -9.65 18.33 -0.37
N TYR A 44 -9.16 17.64 -1.41
CA TYR A 44 -7.74 17.50 -1.75
C TYR A 44 -6.85 17.02 -0.58
N SER A 45 -7.35 16.08 0.24
CA SER A 45 -6.61 15.56 1.39
C SER A 45 -5.27 14.93 0.99
N GLN A 46 -4.18 15.57 1.41
CA GLN A 46 -2.80 15.13 1.23
C GLN A 46 -2.04 15.32 2.55
N PRO A 47 -2.32 14.49 3.57
CA PRO A 47 -1.63 14.61 4.85
C PRO A 47 -0.14 14.30 4.68
N ALA A 48 0.73 15.05 5.35
CA ALA A 48 2.17 14.87 5.27
C ALA A 48 2.62 13.44 5.65
N ASN A 49 1.89 12.79 6.56
CA ASN A 49 2.22 11.48 7.13
C ASN A 49 1.50 10.30 6.44
N TRP A 50 0.99 10.47 5.21
CA TRP A 50 0.19 9.42 4.55
C TRP A 50 0.92 8.06 4.49
N LYS A 51 2.24 8.06 4.25
CA LYS A 51 3.05 6.83 4.17
C LYS A 51 3.04 6.04 5.47
N ALA A 52 3.28 6.72 6.59
CA ALA A 52 3.30 6.10 7.90
C ALA A 52 1.91 5.58 8.28
N ASN A 53 0.87 6.36 8.04
CA ASN A 53 -0.51 5.95 8.33
C ASN A 53 -0.91 4.71 7.51
N THR A 54 -0.56 4.67 6.22
CA THR A 54 -0.80 3.50 5.37
C THR A 54 -0.01 2.28 5.85
N ALA A 55 1.25 2.46 6.25
CA ALA A 55 2.06 1.36 6.78
C ALA A 55 1.45 0.77 8.06
N VAL A 56 0.97 1.61 8.98
CA VAL A 56 0.29 1.17 10.20
C VAL A 56 -0.98 0.40 9.87
N MET A 57 -1.85 0.94 9.02
CA MET A 57 -3.08 0.24 8.62
C MET A 57 -2.80 -1.07 7.88
N GLY A 58 -1.77 -1.09 7.03
CA GLY A 58 -1.32 -2.32 6.36
C GLY A 58 -0.86 -3.38 7.36
N ALA A 59 -0.08 -3.00 8.38
CA ALA A 59 0.37 -3.91 9.42
C ALA A 59 -0.81 -4.48 10.23
N VAL A 60 -1.82 -3.65 10.56
CA VAL A 60 -3.04 -4.10 11.24
C VAL A 60 -3.80 -5.12 10.40
N ILE A 61 -4.01 -4.84 9.10
CA ILE A 61 -4.69 -5.77 8.19
C ILE A 61 -3.95 -7.09 8.12
N ILE A 62 -2.62 -7.07 7.90
CA ILE A 62 -1.79 -8.28 7.85
C ILE A 62 -1.90 -9.06 9.17
N GLY A 63 -1.85 -8.39 10.31
CA GLY A 63 -1.99 -9.03 11.62
C GLY A 63 -3.33 -9.75 11.79
N ILE A 64 -4.43 -9.08 11.45
CA ILE A 64 -5.77 -9.68 11.53
C ILE A 64 -5.90 -10.86 10.56
N THR A 65 -5.44 -10.71 9.31
CA THR A 65 -5.48 -11.77 8.30
C THR A 65 -4.66 -12.97 8.74
N ALA A 66 -3.47 -12.78 9.32
CA ALA A 66 -2.64 -13.87 9.82
C ALA A 66 -3.33 -14.64 10.95
N ILE A 67 -3.93 -13.94 11.91
CA ILE A 67 -4.67 -14.59 13.01
C ILE A 67 -5.87 -15.38 12.47
N ALA A 68 -6.68 -14.76 11.61
CA ALA A 68 -7.83 -15.41 11.01
C ALA A 68 -7.43 -16.64 10.18
N TRP A 69 -6.31 -16.55 9.45
CA TRP A 69 -5.75 -17.66 8.69
C TRP A 69 -5.29 -18.81 9.59
N SER A 70 -4.56 -18.54 10.67
CA SER A 70 -4.14 -19.57 11.64
C SER A 70 -5.34 -20.29 12.25
N VAL A 71 -6.34 -19.54 12.72
CA VAL A 71 -7.58 -20.12 13.27
C VAL A 71 -8.31 -20.95 12.22
N SER A 72 -8.40 -20.47 10.98
CA SER A 72 -9.02 -21.21 9.89
C SER A 72 -8.26 -22.52 9.59
N ALA A 73 -6.93 -22.48 9.58
CA ALA A 73 -6.09 -23.64 9.28
C ALA A 73 -6.14 -24.70 10.39
N GLU A 74 -6.29 -24.29 11.65
CA GLU A 74 -6.48 -25.19 12.80
C GLU A 74 -7.87 -25.83 12.83
N ARG A 75 -8.90 -25.08 12.44
CA ARG A 75 -10.31 -25.54 12.48
C ARG A 75 -10.76 -26.25 11.21
N GLU A 76 -9.89 -26.33 10.20
CA GLU A 76 -10.26 -26.95 8.95
C GLU A 76 -10.42 -28.47 9.10
N VAL A 77 -11.63 -28.96 8.83
CA VAL A 77 -11.95 -30.39 8.82
C VAL A 77 -12.42 -30.78 7.42
N ARG A 78 -11.80 -31.83 6.88
CA ARG A 78 -12.12 -32.47 5.62
C ARG A 78 -12.58 -33.89 5.86
N THR A 79 -13.63 -34.29 5.15
CA THR A 79 -14.15 -35.66 5.13
C THR A 79 -13.35 -36.55 4.18
N ARG A 80 -12.84 -35.98 3.08
CA ARG A 80 -12.00 -36.67 2.10
C ARG A 80 -10.60 -36.07 2.11
N PHE A 81 -9.60 -36.90 2.39
CA PHE A 81 -8.21 -36.50 2.25
C PHE A 81 -7.80 -36.48 0.76
N PRO A 82 -6.97 -35.51 0.37
CA PRO A 82 -6.50 -35.39 -1.00
C PRO A 82 -5.49 -36.50 -1.35
N GLU A 83 -5.48 -36.88 -2.62
CA GLU A 83 -4.56 -37.90 -3.15
C GLU A 83 -3.09 -37.45 -3.02
N PRO A 84 -2.15 -38.37 -2.74
CA PRO A 84 -0.74 -38.02 -2.55
C PRO A 84 -0.14 -37.20 -3.70
N ASP A 85 -0.49 -37.55 -4.95
CA ASP A 85 0.10 -36.98 -6.16
C ASP A 85 -0.55 -35.65 -6.62
N ARG A 86 -1.51 -35.12 -5.86
CA ARG A 86 -2.23 -33.88 -6.22
C ARG A 86 -1.74 -32.70 -5.39
N PHE A 87 -1.34 -31.62 -6.06
CA PHE A 87 -1.02 -30.36 -5.41
C PHE A 87 -2.27 -29.65 -4.91
N PHE A 88 -2.23 -29.19 -3.67
CA PHE A 88 -3.16 -28.22 -3.12
C PHE A 88 -2.43 -27.43 -2.02
N PRO A 89 -2.67 -26.11 -1.93
CA PRO A 89 -1.85 -25.22 -1.13
C PRO A 89 -2.02 -25.45 0.38
N SER A 90 -3.23 -25.84 0.81
CA SER A 90 -3.56 -26.10 2.21
C SER A 90 -2.85 -27.29 2.84
N ARG A 91 -2.18 -28.14 2.04
CA ARG A 91 -1.30 -29.23 2.53
C ARG A 91 -0.27 -28.74 3.52
N ASN A 92 0.20 -27.50 3.33
CA ASN A 92 1.34 -26.95 4.05
C ASN A 92 0.95 -26.30 5.39
N TRP A 93 -0.33 -26.00 5.62
CA TRP A 93 -0.76 -25.26 6.80
C TRP A 93 -1.95 -25.86 7.55
N SER A 94 -2.77 -26.68 6.90
CA SER A 94 -3.97 -27.23 7.54
C SER A 94 -3.61 -28.35 8.50
N ARG A 95 -3.98 -28.17 9.77
CA ARG A 95 -3.62 -29.06 10.87
C ARG A 95 -4.02 -30.51 10.59
N GLN A 96 -5.27 -30.73 10.18
CA GLN A 96 -5.80 -32.06 9.91
C GLN A 96 -5.01 -32.83 8.84
N ILE A 97 -4.55 -32.14 7.79
CA ILE A 97 -3.79 -32.77 6.70
C ILE A 97 -2.37 -33.11 7.16
N ILE A 98 -1.71 -32.16 7.82
CA ILE A 98 -0.35 -32.36 8.33
C ILE A 98 -0.32 -33.55 9.30
N GLU A 99 -1.27 -33.63 10.23
CA GLU A 99 -1.38 -34.74 11.19
C GLU A 99 -1.68 -36.06 10.49
N HIS A 100 -2.59 -36.08 9.52
CA HIS A 100 -2.92 -37.27 8.73
C HIS A 100 -1.72 -37.79 7.93
N GLU A 101 -0.98 -36.91 7.26
CA GLU A 101 0.19 -37.29 6.46
C GLU A 101 1.39 -37.72 7.32
N ARG A 102 1.56 -37.17 8.53
CA ARG A 102 2.55 -37.64 9.50
C ARG A 102 2.24 -39.07 9.97
N ALA A 103 0.98 -39.32 10.33
CA ALA A 103 0.54 -40.65 10.75
C ALA A 103 0.76 -41.72 9.67
N GLN A 104 0.51 -41.40 8.39
CA GLN A 104 0.79 -42.33 7.28
C GLN A 104 2.28 -42.62 7.10
N LYS A 105 3.16 -41.67 7.43
CA LYS A 105 4.62 -41.84 7.33
C LYS A 105 5.23 -42.58 8.52
N GLY A 106 4.44 -42.93 9.53
CA GLY A 106 4.92 -43.58 10.76
C GLY A 106 5.81 -42.69 11.62
N LEU A 107 5.65 -41.37 11.51
CA LEU A 107 6.37 -40.33 12.26
C LEU A 107 5.52 -39.75 13.39
#